data_AF-A0A527GI50-F1
#
_entry.id   AF-A0A527GI50-F1
#
_cell.length_a   1.000
_cell.length_b   1.000
_cell.length_c   1.000
_cell.angle_alpha   90.00
_cell.angle_beta   90.00
_cell.angle_gamma   90.00
#
_symmetry.space_group_name_H-M   'P 1'
#
loop_
_entity.id
_entity.type
_entity.pdbx_description
1 polymer ?
#
loop_
_entity_poly.entity_id
_entity_poly.type
_entity_poly.pdbx_seq_one_letter_code
_entity_poly.pdbx_strand_id
1 'polypeptide(L)'
;MSSLSAKIKDAFDEPACDKNRGKDAKARKEGCSKSLTPGAAAGGCAFDGAKIVLQPITDVAHLVHAPLACEGNSWDNRGAVSSGPTLWRTSFTTDLTELDLVMGQGERKLFKAIREIKHTYAPPAIFVYSTCVTALIGDDIEAVCKRATEKFGLAVVPINA
;
A
#
# COMPACT_ATOMS: atom_id res chain seq x y z
N MET A 1 15.29 16.97 -21.72
CA MET A 1 14.68 15.86 -20.95
C MET A 1 15.77 14.93 -20.48
N SER A 2 15.79 14.55 -19.19
CA SER A 2 16.72 13.55 -18.64
C SER A 2 16.58 12.22 -19.39
N SER A 3 17.69 11.54 -19.68
CA SER A 3 17.66 10.18 -20.24
C SER A 3 17.06 9.19 -19.24
N LEU A 4 16.49 8.09 -19.72
CA LEU A 4 15.96 7.01 -18.87
C LEU A 4 17.04 6.46 -17.92
N SER A 5 18.27 6.32 -18.42
CA SER A 5 19.41 5.87 -17.63
C SER A 5 19.73 6.84 -16.48
N ALA A 6 19.59 8.16 -16.71
CA ALA A 6 19.79 9.14 -15.65
C ALA A 6 18.67 9.09 -14.60
N LYS A 7 17.41 8.91 -15.01
CA LYS A 7 16.28 8.74 -14.06
C LYS A 7 16.41 7.48 -13.19
N ILE A 8 16.85 6.37 -13.79
CA ILE A 8 17.08 5.12 -13.03
C ILE A 8 18.22 5.32 -12.01
N LYS A 9 19.30 6.01 -12.38
CA LYS A 9 20.40 6.29 -11.46
C LYS A 9 19.98 7.19 -10.30
N ASP A 10 19.11 8.17 -10.56
CA ASP A 10 18.59 9.09 -9.55
C ASP A 10 17.78 8.34 -8.48
N ALA A 11 17.04 7.30 -8.86
CA ALA A 11 16.28 6.46 -7.93
C ALA A 11 17.16 5.69 -6.91
N PHE A 12 18.47 5.54 -7.18
CA PHE A 12 19.42 4.89 -6.28
C PHE A 12 20.27 5.88 -5.47
N ASP A 13 20.05 7.20 -5.64
CA ASP A 13 20.66 8.19 -4.75
C ASP A 13 19.85 8.30 -3.45
N GLU A 14 20.34 7.61 -2.42
CA GLU A 14 19.74 7.56 -1.09
C GLU A 14 20.59 8.39 -0.09
N PRO A 15 20.52 9.74 -0.11
CA PRO A 15 21.39 10.58 0.72
C PRO A 15 21.15 10.41 2.22
N ALA A 16 19.97 9.94 2.62
CA ALA A 16 19.57 9.71 4.00
C ALA A 16 19.93 8.31 4.55
N CYS A 17 20.48 7.40 3.73
CA CYS A 17 20.76 6.03 4.13
C CYS A 17 22.23 5.86 4.56
N ASP A 18 22.50 5.81 5.88
CA ASP A 18 23.86 5.67 6.43
C ASP A 18 24.60 4.45 5.87
N LYS A 19 23.87 3.35 5.65
CA LYS A 19 24.42 2.12 5.06
C LYS A 19 24.85 2.30 3.61
N ASN A 20 24.15 3.13 2.83
CA ASN A 20 24.54 3.45 1.45
C ASN A 20 25.64 4.51 1.41
N ARG A 21 25.64 5.46 2.36
CA ARG A 21 26.67 6.49 2.54
C ARG A 21 28.03 5.92 2.97
N GLY A 22 28.04 4.81 3.71
CA GLY A 22 29.25 4.09 4.09
C GLY A 22 29.90 3.27 2.98
N LYS A 23 29.24 3.11 1.82
CA LYS A 23 29.82 2.45 0.65
C LYS A 23 30.73 3.42 -0.13
N ASP A 24 31.66 2.86 -0.89
CA ASP A 24 32.45 3.65 -1.83
C ASP A 24 31.57 4.31 -2.91
N ALA A 25 32.13 5.29 -3.65
CA ALA A 25 31.36 6.08 -4.61
C ALA A 25 30.79 5.26 -5.78
N LYS A 26 31.31 4.04 -6.04
CA LYS A 26 30.84 3.16 -7.11
C LYS A 26 29.71 2.26 -6.59
N ALA A 27 29.92 1.57 -5.47
CA ALA A 27 28.95 0.70 -4.81
C ALA A 27 27.74 1.47 -4.24
N ARG A 28 27.90 2.75 -3.88
CA ARG A 28 26.79 3.63 -3.49
C ARG A 28 25.77 3.84 -4.62
N LYS A 29 26.24 3.90 -5.88
CA LYS A 29 25.37 4.07 -7.06
C LYS A 29 24.55 2.81 -7.38
N GLU A 30 24.89 1.68 -6.78
CA GLU A 30 24.17 0.41 -6.94
C GLU A 30 23.04 0.27 -5.91
N GLY A 31 22.97 1.13 -4.88
CA GLY A 31 21.91 1.13 -3.89
C GLY A 31 21.72 -0.22 -3.18
N CYS A 32 20.49 -0.52 -2.74
CA CYS A 32 20.10 -1.83 -2.23
C CYS A 32 19.50 -2.71 -3.36
N SER A 33 20.23 -2.90 -4.45
CA SER A 33 19.77 -3.60 -5.66
C SER A 33 19.93 -5.12 -5.64
N LYS A 34 20.20 -5.73 -4.47
CA LYS A 34 20.40 -7.18 -4.40
C LYS A 34 19.09 -7.88 -4.75
N SER A 35 19.03 -8.44 -5.95
CA SER A 35 17.91 -9.26 -6.38
C SER A 35 17.78 -10.47 -5.47
N LEU A 36 16.54 -10.83 -5.17
CA LEU A 36 16.21 -11.95 -4.31
C LEU A 36 16.53 -13.24 -5.07
N THR A 37 17.18 -14.20 -4.40
CA THR A 37 17.45 -15.51 -4.98
C THR A 37 16.15 -16.34 -4.93
N PRO A 38 15.61 -16.82 -6.07
CA PRO A 38 14.44 -17.69 -6.06
C PRO A 38 14.66 -18.92 -5.17
N GLY A 39 13.68 -19.24 -4.31
CA GLY A 39 13.76 -20.35 -3.37
C GLY A 39 14.49 -20.03 -2.04
N ALA A 40 15.13 -18.87 -1.91
CA ALA A 40 15.62 -18.39 -0.63
C ALA A 40 14.55 -17.56 0.10
N ALA A 41 14.69 -17.41 1.43
CA ALA A 41 13.87 -16.49 2.19
C ALA A 41 14.06 -15.07 1.64
N ALA A 42 12.99 -14.54 1.02
CA ALA A 42 12.87 -13.15 0.67
C ALA A 42 12.20 -12.39 1.83
N GLY A 43 12.48 -11.09 1.96
CA GLY A 43 11.71 -10.23 2.85
C GLY A 43 10.24 -10.12 2.42
N GLY A 44 9.48 -9.28 3.12
CA GLY A 44 8.10 -8.94 2.75
C GLY A 44 8.00 -8.27 1.37
N CYS A 45 6.78 -8.18 0.84
CA CYS A 45 6.50 -7.41 -0.37
C CYS A 45 6.35 -5.91 -0.05
N ALA A 46 6.27 -5.08 -1.08
CA ALA A 46 6.14 -3.64 -0.89
C ALA A 46 4.82 -3.25 -0.20
N PHE A 47 3.71 -3.95 -0.46
CA PHE A 47 2.48 -3.85 0.35
C PHE A 47 2.73 -4.09 1.85
N ASP A 48 3.41 -5.19 2.20
CA ASP A 48 3.70 -5.52 3.60
C ASP A 48 4.55 -4.42 4.26
N GLY A 49 5.56 -3.92 3.54
CA GLY A 49 6.35 -2.78 3.98
C GLY A 49 5.52 -1.51 4.21
N ALA A 50 4.65 -1.15 3.26
CA ALA A 50 3.79 0.03 3.36
C ALA A 50 2.81 -0.08 4.53
N LYS A 51 2.15 -1.23 4.69
CA LYS A 51 1.22 -1.48 5.79
C LYS A 51 1.94 -1.43 7.14
N ILE A 52 3.09 -2.10 7.27
CA ILE A 52 3.90 -2.07 8.50
C ILE A 52 4.28 -0.64 8.92
N VAL A 53 4.62 0.22 7.96
CA VAL A 53 5.03 1.60 8.22
C VAL A 53 3.85 2.49 8.57
N LEU A 54 2.70 2.29 7.93
CA LEU A 54 1.53 3.18 8.07
C LEU A 54 0.55 2.73 9.16
N GLN A 55 0.51 1.44 9.53
CA GLN A 55 -0.37 0.88 10.55
C GLN A 55 -0.32 1.58 11.94
N PRO A 56 0.80 2.22 12.36
CA PRO A 56 0.82 3.04 13.56
C PRO A 56 -0.07 4.30 13.51
N ILE A 57 -0.65 4.66 12.36
CA ILE A 57 -1.68 5.69 12.29
C ILE A 57 -3.01 5.09 12.77
N THR A 58 -3.20 5.13 14.08
CA THR A 58 -4.15 4.23 14.78
C THR A 58 -5.64 4.56 14.62
N ASP A 59 -5.97 5.73 14.09
CA ASP A 59 -7.32 6.28 13.95
C ASP A 59 -7.85 6.25 12.51
N VAL A 60 -7.03 5.88 11.52
CA VAL A 60 -7.46 5.73 10.12
C VAL A 60 -7.90 4.30 9.82
N ALA A 61 -8.73 4.13 8.80
CA ALA A 61 -9.07 2.81 8.30
C ALA A 61 -8.05 2.36 7.25
N HIS A 62 -7.43 1.20 7.47
CA HIS A 62 -6.53 0.56 6.52
C HIS A 62 -7.33 -0.40 5.63
N LEU A 63 -7.68 0.05 4.42
CA LEU A 63 -8.44 -0.73 3.43
C LEU A 63 -7.51 -1.37 2.41
N VAL A 64 -7.45 -2.69 2.41
CA VAL A 64 -6.64 -3.47 1.47
C VAL A 64 -7.48 -3.87 0.26
N HIS A 65 -7.12 -3.33 -0.91
CA HIS A 65 -7.79 -3.68 -2.16
C HIS A 65 -7.12 -4.91 -2.77
N ALA A 66 -7.60 -6.09 -2.39
CA ALA A 66 -6.98 -7.37 -2.75
C ALA A 66 -7.95 -8.56 -2.55
N PRO A 67 -7.59 -9.75 -3.03
CA PRO A 67 -8.11 -11.01 -2.49
C PRO A 67 -7.80 -11.15 -0.99
N LEU A 68 -8.58 -11.96 -0.26
CA LEU A 68 -8.47 -12.12 1.19
C LEU A 68 -7.04 -12.34 1.72
N ALA A 69 -6.22 -13.11 1.01
CA ALA A 69 -4.94 -13.60 1.52
C ALA A 69 -3.95 -12.49 1.91
N CYS A 70 -3.93 -11.35 1.21
CA CYS A 70 -3.02 -10.24 1.55
C CYS A 70 -3.33 -9.69 2.94
N GLU A 71 -4.61 -9.53 3.24
CA GLU A 71 -5.06 -9.03 4.53
C GLU A 71 -5.06 -10.12 5.60
N GLY A 72 -5.58 -11.31 5.30
CA GLY A 72 -5.66 -12.42 6.25
C GLY A 72 -4.31 -12.83 6.85
N ASN A 73 -3.22 -12.71 6.09
CA ASN A 73 -1.87 -13.00 6.60
C ASN A 73 -1.19 -11.82 7.29
N SER A 74 -1.61 -10.58 7.00
CA SER A 74 -1.00 -9.37 7.57
C SER A 74 -1.80 -8.78 8.73
N TRP A 75 -3.00 -9.28 8.99
CA TRP A 75 -3.88 -8.77 10.04
C TRP A 75 -3.24 -8.96 11.41
N ASP A 76 -3.00 -7.84 12.09
CA ASP A 76 -2.37 -7.77 13.41
C ASP A 76 -0.99 -8.45 13.52
N ASN A 77 -0.34 -8.72 12.38
CA ASN A 77 1.02 -9.28 12.35
C ASN A 77 2.05 -8.30 12.95
N ARG A 78 1.74 -7.00 12.90
CA ARG A 78 2.53 -5.94 13.53
C ARG A 78 1.65 -5.06 14.40
N GLY A 79 1.76 -5.21 15.71
CA GLY A 79 1.07 -4.36 16.66
C GLY A 79 1.55 -2.91 16.61
N ALA A 80 0.62 -1.97 16.84
CA ALA A 80 0.90 -0.59 17.15
C ALA A 80 0.49 -0.26 18.60
N VAL A 81 1.23 0.61 19.27
CA VAL A 81 0.84 1.13 20.59
C VAL A 81 -0.05 2.35 20.37
N SER A 82 -1.23 2.36 20.98
CA SER A 82 -2.13 3.51 20.99
C SER A 82 -2.67 3.75 22.38
N SER A 83 -2.76 5.02 22.77
CA SER A 83 -3.37 5.47 24.03
C SER A 83 -4.85 5.81 23.89
N GLY A 84 -5.46 5.61 22.72
CA GLY A 84 -6.87 5.92 22.48
C GLY A 84 -7.44 5.18 21.27
N PRO A 85 -7.27 5.69 20.04
CA PRO A 85 -7.83 5.07 18.84
C PRO A 85 -7.32 3.64 18.61
N THR A 86 -8.23 2.71 18.32
CA THR A 86 -7.88 1.30 18.07
C THR A 86 -8.35 0.81 16.71
N LEU A 87 -8.69 1.71 15.79
CA LEU A 87 -9.27 1.35 14.49
C LEU A 87 -8.29 0.51 13.64
N TRP A 88 -6.99 0.75 13.79
CA TRP A 88 -5.94 -0.07 13.14
C TRP A 88 -6.00 -1.57 13.46
N ARG A 89 -6.61 -1.98 14.59
CA ARG A 89 -6.83 -3.41 14.91
C ARG A 89 -7.96 -4.01 14.10
N THR A 90 -8.87 -3.19 13.61
CA THR A 90 -9.92 -3.61 12.68
C THR A 90 -9.34 -3.64 11.27
N SER A 91 -9.56 -4.76 10.62
CA SER A 91 -9.09 -5.00 9.27
C SER A 91 -10.19 -4.73 8.25
N PHE A 92 -9.83 -4.10 7.13
CA PHE A 92 -10.74 -3.86 6.01
C PHE A 92 -10.13 -4.39 4.72
N THR A 93 -10.91 -5.15 3.96
CA THR A 93 -10.52 -5.63 2.64
C THR A 93 -11.70 -5.62 1.69
N THR A 94 -11.44 -5.46 0.40
CA THR A 94 -12.46 -5.66 -0.63
C THR A 94 -12.74 -7.13 -0.93
N ASP A 95 -11.87 -8.04 -0.46
CA ASP A 95 -11.94 -9.49 -0.69
C ASP A 95 -12.33 -9.82 -2.15
N LEU A 96 -11.43 -9.48 -3.07
CA LEU A 96 -11.67 -9.66 -4.50
C LEU A 96 -11.76 -11.14 -4.84
N THR A 97 -12.89 -11.51 -5.44
CA THR A 97 -13.13 -12.85 -5.97
C THR A 97 -12.66 -12.94 -7.41
N GLU A 98 -12.54 -14.15 -7.95
CA GLU A 98 -12.21 -14.37 -9.36
C GLU A 98 -13.15 -13.60 -10.30
N LEU A 99 -14.45 -13.56 -10.00
CA LEU A 99 -15.43 -12.81 -10.79
C LEU A 99 -15.14 -11.30 -10.76
N ASP A 100 -14.73 -10.75 -9.61
CA ASP A 100 -14.38 -9.33 -9.50
C ASP A 100 -13.19 -8.99 -10.40
N LEU A 101 -12.21 -9.90 -10.48
CA LEU A 101 -10.99 -9.75 -11.29
C LEU A 101 -11.30 -9.87 -12.78
N VAL A 102 -12.03 -10.90 -13.19
CA VAL A 102 -12.34 -11.17 -14.61
C VAL A 102 -13.28 -10.11 -15.18
N MET A 103 -14.25 -9.64 -14.38
CA MET A 103 -15.27 -8.70 -14.83
C MET A 103 -14.90 -7.23 -14.59
N GLY A 104 -13.72 -6.94 -14.01
CA GLY A 104 -13.25 -5.58 -13.73
C GLY A 104 -14.18 -4.81 -12.78
N GLN A 105 -14.73 -5.49 -11.77
CA GLN A 105 -15.65 -4.88 -10.80
C GLN A 105 -14.93 -4.35 -9.55
N GLY A 106 -13.60 -4.53 -9.46
CA GLY A 106 -12.74 -4.13 -8.35
C GLY A 106 -12.96 -2.67 -7.94
N GLU A 107 -12.82 -1.72 -8.86
CA GLU A 107 -13.00 -0.30 -8.60
C GLU A 107 -14.38 0.08 -8.03
N ARG A 108 -15.45 -0.57 -8.54
CA ARG A 108 -16.82 -0.34 -8.05
C ARG A 108 -16.99 -0.88 -6.63
N LYS A 109 -16.44 -2.07 -6.38
CA LYS A 109 -16.44 -2.70 -5.05
C LYS A 109 -15.62 -1.87 -4.06
N LEU A 110 -14.47 -1.35 -4.47
CA LEU A 110 -13.63 -0.44 -3.68
C LEU A 110 -14.41 0.82 -3.28
N PHE A 111 -15.06 1.48 -4.23
CA PHE A 111 -15.85 2.68 -3.94
C PHE A 111 -17.00 2.39 -2.96
N LYS A 112 -17.64 1.23 -3.07
CA LYS A 112 -18.69 0.78 -2.16
C LYS A 112 -18.13 0.49 -0.76
N ALA A 113 -16.96 -0.16 -0.65
CA ALA A 113 -16.29 -0.42 0.61
C ALA A 113 -15.91 0.87 1.33
N ILE A 114 -15.36 1.86 0.63
CA ILE A 114 -15.03 3.19 1.18
C ILE A 114 -16.29 3.85 1.77
N ARG A 115 -17.42 3.78 1.06
CA ARG A 115 -18.70 4.30 1.53
C ARG A 115 -19.15 3.61 2.82
N GLU A 116 -19.05 2.29 2.89
CA GLU A 116 -19.45 1.50 4.05
C GLU A 116 -18.57 1.82 5.28
N ILE A 117 -17.25 1.88 5.10
CA ILE A 117 -16.31 2.28 6.17
C ILE A 117 -16.66 3.68 6.69
N LYS A 118 -16.90 4.64 5.79
CA LYS A 118 -17.29 6.01 6.15
C LYS A 118 -18.55 6.04 7.00
N HIS A 119 -19.58 5.29 6.64
CA HIS A 119 -20.85 5.30 7.37
C HIS A 119 -20.80 4.55 8.70
N THR A 120 -20.05 3.45 8.77
CA THR A 120 -20.01 2.59 9.97
C THR A 120 -19.01 3.08 11.01
N TYR A 121 -17.82 3.52 10.58
CA TYR A 121 -16.71 3.86 11.49
C TYR A 121 -16.40 5.36 11.51
N ALA A 122 -16.77 6.09 10.45
CA ALA A 122 -16.50 7.52 10.29
C ALA A 122 -15.07 7.95 10.67
N PRO A 123 -14.02 7.29 10.14
CA PRO A 123 -12.64 7.66 10.47
C PRO A 123 -12.26 9.03 9.91
N PRO A 124 -11.18 9.67 10.40
CA PRO A 124 -10.66 10.91 9.84
C PRO A 124 -10.11 10.75 8.41
N ALA A 125 -9.59 9.56 8.08
CA ALA A 125 -9.10 9.22 6.75
C ALA A 125 -9.20 7.70 6.48
N ILE A 126 -9.14 7.33 5.20
CA ILE A 126 -9.05 5.95 4.73
C ILE A 126 -7.81 5.81 3.85
N PHE A 127 -6.97 4.84 4.18
CA PHE A 127 -5.79 4.47 3.41
C PHE A 127 -6.12 3.26 2.56
N VAL A 128 -5.98 3.39 1.24
CA VAL A 128 -6.32 2.34 0.28
C VAL A 128 -5.05 1.74 -0.29
N TYR A 129 -4.78 0.48 0.03
CA TYR A 129 -3.59 -0.23 -0.42
C TYR A 129 -3.88 -0.99 -1.72
N SER A 130 -3.13 -0.71 -2.79
CA SER A 130 -3.05 -1.60 -3.94
C SER A 130 -2.28 -2.87 -3.56
N THR A 131 -2.52 -3.95 -4.30
CA THR A 131 -1.68 -5.15 -4.23
C THR A 131 -1.29 -5.62 -5.62
N CYS A 132 -0.50 -6.69 -5.71
CA CYS A 132 -0.02 -7.22 -6.97
C CYS A 132 -1.14 -7.48 -7.99
N VAL A 133 -2.27 -8.04 -7.55
CA VAL A 133 -3.37 -8.40 -8.46
C VAL A 133 -4.07 -7.17 -9.02
N THR A 134 -4.44 -6.20 -8.17
CA THR A 134 -5.15 -4.99 -8.61
C THR A 134 -4.29 -4.12 -9.52
N ALA A 135 -2.98 -4.06 -9.25
CA ALA A 135 -2.04 -3.37 -10.11
C ALA A 135 -1.88 -4.06 -11.49
N LEU A 136 -1.86 -5.40 -11.54
CA LEU A 136 -1.72 -6.15 -12.78
C LEU A 136 -2.95 -6.05 -13.70
N ILE A 137 -4.16 -6.02 -13.13
CA ILE A 137 -5.40 -5.86 -13.90
C ILE A 137 -5.63 -4.40 -14.33
N GLY A 138 -4.90 -3.45 -13.74
CA GLY A 138 -4.94 -2.04 -14.10
C GLY A 138 -6.07 -1.24 -13.46
N ASP A 139 -6.49 -1.61 -12.25
CA ASP A 139 -7.47 -0.82 -11.49
C ASP A 139 -6.89 0.58 -11.18
N ASP A 140 -7.63 1.64 -11.52
CA ASP A 140 -7.25 3.03 -11.26
C ASP A 140 -7.71 3.47 -9.85
N ILE A 141 -6.95 3.05 -8.84
CA ILE A 141 -7.30 3.33 -7.44
C ILE A 141 -7.23 4.83 -7.13
N GLU A 142 -6.38 5.59 -7.82
CA GLU A 142 -6.25 7.03 -7.65
C GLU A 142 -7.52 7.76 -8.08
N ALA A 143 -8.08 7.40 -9.23
CA ALA A 143 -9.35 7.94 -9.70
C ALA A 143 -10.49 7.60 -8.73
N VAL A 144 -10.53 6.36 -8.21
CA VAL A 144 -11.53 5.95 -7.23
C VAL A 144 -11.40 6.73 -5.91
N CYS A 145 -10.17 6.86 -5.38
CA CYS A 145 -9.89 7.59 -4.14
C CYS A 145 -10.22 9.09 -4.27
N LYS A 146 -9.86 9.71 -5.40
CA LYS A 146 -10.20 11.10 -5.70
C LYS A 146 -11.72 11.30 -5.72
N ARG A 147 -12.45 10.46 -6.46
CA ARG A 147 -13.91 10.52 -6.53
C ARG A 147 -14.56 10.31 -5.16
N ALA A 148 -14.03 9.39 -4.37
CA ALA A 148 -14.55 9.12 -3.03
C ALA A 148 -14.31 10.31 -2.08
N THR A 149 -13.14 10.94 -2.17
CA THR A 149 -12.79 12.15 -1.43
C THR A 149 -13.78 13.27 -1.73
N GLU A 150 -13.99 13.57 -3.02
CA GLU A 150 -14.93 14.60 -3.47
C GLU A 150 -16.38 14.30 -3.04
N LYS A 151 -16.81 13.04 -3.16
CA LYS A 151 -18.20 12.66 -2.83
C LYS A 151 -18.48 12.64 -1.34
N PHE A 152 -17.54 12.19 -0.53
CA PHE A 152 -17.78 11.93 0.88
C PHE A 152 -17.22 13.00 1.83
N GLY A 153 -16.39 13.92 1.34
CA GLY A 153 -15.72 14.93 2.17
C GLY A 153 -14.73 14.29 3.15
N LEU A 154 -14.16 13.14 2.79
CA LEU A 154 -13.28 12.32 3.62
C LEU A 154 -11.94 12.15 2.93
N ALA A 155 -10.82 12.26 3.63
CA ALA A 155 -9.51 12.01 3.04
C ALA A 155 -9.37 10.52 2.69
N VAL A 156 -9.32 10.21 1.39
CA VAL A 156 -9.06 8.85 0.90
C VAL A 156 -7.73 8.86 0.15
N VAL A 157 -6.74 8.16 0.71
CA VAL A 157 -5.34 8.22 0.24
C VAL A 157 -4.99 6.89 -0.46
N PRO A 158 -4.69 6.92 -1.77
CA PRO A 158 -4.19 5.74 -2.48
C PRO A 158 -2.73 5.47 -2.10
N ILE A 159 -2.40 4.20 -1.86
CA ILE A 159 -1.07 3.70 -1.54
C ILE A 159 -0.71 2.66 -2.60
N ASN A 160 0.12 3.08 -3.55
CA ASN A 160 0.70 2.20 -4.55
C ASN A 160 1.95 1.53 -3.99
N ALA A 161 1.78 0.29 -3.56
CA ALA A 161 2.83 -0.54 -2.96
C ALA A 161 2.80 -1.95 -3.56
#